data_AF-A0A7X9HHA5-F1
#
_entry.id   AF-A0A7X9HHA5-F1
#
_cell.length_a   1.000
_cell.length_b   1.000
_cell.length_c   1.000
_cell.angle_alpha   90.00
_cell.angle_beta   90.00
_cell.angle_gamma   90.00
#
_symmetry.space_group_name_H-M   'P 1'
#
loop_
_entity.id
_entity.type
_entity.pdbx_description
1 polymer ?
#
loop_
_entity_poly.entity_id
_entity_poly.type
_entity_poly.pdbx_seq_one_letter_code
_entity_poly.pdbx_strand_id
1 'polypeptide(L)'
;MDLLQTIIENKEKFIAFNNEKFKRFQQLIPNPAMRRIVNTIPFLLCINNKKMPGYVEGDVPLGIKNFKLDEDTKRYLHGRYPGITFHDFERGDFIKMFAVMGSVGTVAYNKKSDLDYWACIHRNTISKEAFENFKKKVSLVQEWASKELEVPVHIFINDIESV
;
A
#
# COMPACT_ATOMS: atom_id res chain seq x y z
N MET A 1 -0.27 37.03 -6.25
CA MET A 1 -0.84 35.85 -5.58
C MET A 1 0.00 35.54 -4.37
N ASP A 2 -0.62 35.28 -3.24
CA ASP A 2 0.07 34.81 -2.04
C ASP A 2 0.71 33.43 -2.30
N LEU A 3 1.95 33.24 -1.86
CA LEU A 3 2.70 32.00 -2.07
C LEU A 3 2.00 30.83 -1.37
N LEU A 4 1.48 31.06 -0.17
CA LEU A 4 0.76 30.04 0.59
C LEU A 4 -0.51 29.60 -0.15
N GLN A 5 -1.27 30.56 -0.66
CA GLN A 5 -2.46 30.28 -1.48
C GLN A 5 -2.10 29.44 -2.71
N THR A 6 -1.01 29.77 -3.39
CA THR A 6 -0.56 29.03 -4.60
C THR A 6 -0.16 27.58 -4.24
N ILE A 7 0.50 27.37 -3.11
CA ILE A 7 0.87 26.03 -2.61
C ILE A 7 -0.36 25.20 -2.30
N ILE A 8 -1.36 25.78 -1.62
CA ILE A 8 -2.62 25.10 -1.28
C ILE A 8 -3.36 24.67 -2.56
N GLU A 9 -3.54 25.58 -3.51
CA GLU A 9 -4.22 25.29 -4.77
C GLU A 9 -3.53 24.20 -5.59
N ASN A 10 -2.20 24.25 -5.67
CA ASN A 10 -1.43 23.23 -6.39
C ASN A 10 -1.53 21.86 -5.70
N LYS A 11 -1.50 21.82 -4.37
CA LYS A 11 -1.72 20.59 -3.60
C LYS A 11 -3.10 20.00 -3.85
N GLU A 12 -4.15 20.82 -3.86
CA GLU A 12 -5.52 20.36 -4.12
C GLU A 12 -5.68 19.78 -5.52
N LYS A 13 -5.14 20.47 -6.54
CA LYS A 13 -5.13 19.97 -7.93
C LYS A 13 -4.37 18.65 -8.06
N PHE A 14 -3.22 18.54 -7.40
CA PHE A 14 -2.43 17.31 -7.37
C PHE A 14 -3.19 16.15 -6.72
N ILE A 15 -3.85 16.38 -5.58
CA ILE A 15 -4.66 15.36 -4.89
C ILE A 15 -5.83 14.92 -5.78
N ALA A 16 -6.55 15.87 -6.38
CA ALA A 16 -7.68 15.58 -7.26
C ALA A 16 -7.25 14.71 -8.46
N PHE A 17 -6.14 15.06 -9.11
CA PHE A 17 -5.60 14.29 -10.23
C PHE A 17 -5.21 12.86 -9.83
N ASN A 18 -4.52 12.68 -8.70
CA ASN A 18 -4.13 11.36 -8.23
C ASN A 18 -5.33 10.50 -7.82
N ASN A 19 -6.36 11.09 -7.22
CA ASN A 19 -7.59 10.38 -6.91
C ASN A 19 -8.29 9.85 -8.17
N GLU A 20 -8.37 10.65 -9.23
CA GLU A 20 -8.93 10.20 -10.51
C GLU A 20 -8.06 9.14 -11.19
N LYS A 21 -6.72 9.25 -11.12
CA LYS A 21 -5.82 8.18 -11.58
C LYS A 21 -6.05 6.87 -10.83
N PHE A 22 -6.16 6.93 -9.51
CA PHE A 22 -6.41 5.75 -8.68
C PHE A 22 -7.78 5.13 -8.99
N LYS A 23 -8.82 5.95 -9.12
CA LYS A 23 -10.16 5.50 -9.51
C LYS A 23 -10.14 4.82 -10.88
N ARG A 24 -9.43 5.39 -11.85
CA ARG A 24 -9.26 4.79 -13.17
C ARG A 24 -8.55 3.44 -13.09
N PHE A 25 -7.47 3.35 -12.29
CA PHE A 25 -6.79 2.08 -12.01
C PHE A 25 -7.75 1.02 -11.44
N GLN A 26 -8.56 1.37 -10.44
CA GLN A 26 -9.55 0.47 -9.84
C GLN A 26 -10.60 -0.04 -10.86
N GLN A 27 -10.96 0.79 -11.84
CA GLN A 27 -11.86 0.41 -12.94
C GLN A 27 -11.20 -0.48 -13.99
N LEU A 28 -9.88 -0.35 -14.18
CA LEU A 28 -9.12 -1.16 -15.12
C LEU A 28 -8.90 -2.60 -14.62
N ILE A 29 -9.06 -2.86 -13.31
CA ILE A 29 -9.05 -4.21 -12.75
C ILE A 29 -10.45 -4.82 -12.92
N PRO A 30 -10.66 -5.72 -13.90
CA PRO A 30 -12.00 -6.18 -14.27
C PRO A 30 -12.56 -7.20 -13.27
N ASN A 31 -11.70 -7.88 -12.52
CA ASN A 31 -12.09 -8.91 -11.56
C ASN A 31 -12.18 -8.31 -10.14
N PRO A 32 -13.38 -8.29 -9.51
CA PRO A 32 -13.55 -7.82 -8.15
C PRO A 32 -12.67 -8.54 -7.11
N ALA A 33 -12.38 -9.82 -7.30
CA ALA A 33 -11.49 -10.57 -6.42
C ALA A 33 -10.05 -10.04 -6.49
N MET A 34 -9.54 -9.80 -7.70
CA MET A 34 -8.20 -9.19 -7.89
C MET A 34 -8.13 -7.81 -7.25
N ARG A 35 -9.18 -6.98 -7.42
CA ARG A 35 -9.25 -5.65 -6.83
C ARG A 35 -9.18 -5.69 -5.30
N ARG A 36 -9.84 -6.66 -4.67
CA ARG A 36 -9.75 -6.87 -3.21
C ARG A 36 -8.34 -7.26 -2.76
N ILE A 37 -7.64 -8.09 -3.53
CA ILE A 37 -6.24 -8.44 -3.23
C ILE A 37 -5.34 -7.21 -3.35
N VAL A 38 -5.45 -6.46 -4.46
CA VAL A 38 -4.71 -5.21 -4.70
C VAL A 38 -4.91 -4.23 -3.53
N ASN A 39 -6.15 -4.02 -3.10
CA ASN A 39 -6.47 -3.11 -2.00
C ASN A 39 -6.10 -3.68 -0.61
N THR A 40 -5.88 -5.00 -0.50
CA THR A 40 -5.41 -5.64 0.73
C THR A 40 -3.91 -5.42 0.95
N ILE A 41 -3.10 -5.29 -0.11
CA ILE A 41 -1.64 -5.05 -0.01
C ILE A 41 -1.29 -3.91 0.96
N PRO A 42 -1.82 -2.68 0.81
CA PRO A 42 -1.50 -1.59 1.74
C PRO A 42 -1.98 -1.87 3.17
N PHE A 43 -3.12 -2.56 3.33
CA PHE A 43 -3.61 -2.97 4.65
C PHE A 43 -2.64 -3.91 5.37
N LEU A 44 -2.05 -4.87 4.66
CA LEU A 44 -1.07 -5.80 5.23
C LEU A 44 0.18 -5.08 5.75
N LEU A 45 0.53 -3.91 5.20
CA LEU A 45 1.62 -3.07 5.70
C LEU A 45 1.21 -2.22 6.92
N CYS A 46 -0.08 -2.14 7.23
CA CYS A 46 -0.62 -1.42 8.39
C CYS A 46 -0.87 -2.33 9.62
N ILE A 47 -0.76 -3.64 9.48
CA ILE A 47 -1.02 -4.60 10.56
C ILE A 47 0.05 -5.69 10.62
N ASN A 48 0.40 -6.16 11.82
CA ASN A 48 1.25 -7.32 12.02
C ASN A 48 0.55 -8.35 12.92
N ASN A 49 -0.23 -9.25 12.30
CA ASN A 49 -1.01 -10.25 13.03
C ASN A 49 -0.68 -11.66 12.52
N LYS A 50 -0.50 -12.62 13.45
CA LYS A 50 -0.11 -14.02 13.15
C LYS A 50 -1.03 -14.75 12.16
N LYS A 51 -2.30 -14.35 12.05
CA LYS A 51 -3.25 -14.95 11.11
C LYS A 51 -3.24 -14.30 9.73
N MET A 52 -2.50 -13.21 9.55
CA MET A 52 -2.44 -12.43 8.32
C MET A 52 -1.15 -12.73 7.54
N PRO A 53 -1.19 -12.67 6.20
CA PRO A 53 0.01 -12.70 5.39
C PRO A 53 0.97 -11.58 5.77
N GLY A 54 2.28 -11.84 5.63
CA GLY A 54 3.29 -10.85 5.97
C GLY A 54 3.50 -10.64 7.46
N TYR A 55 3.06 -11.58 8.32
CA TYR A 55 3.44 -11.56 9.73
C TYR A 55 4.95 -11.77 9.90
N VAL A 56 5.56 -10.93 10.74
CA VAL A 56 6.96 -11.06 11.15
C VAL A 56 7.03 -10.93 12.66
N GLU A 57 7.77 -11.81 13.33
CA GLU A 57 8.01 -11.72 14.77
C GLU A 57 9.03 -10.62 15.08
N GLY A 58 8.84 -9.93 16.21
CA GLY A 58 9.69 -8.81 16.64
C GLY A 58 9.06 -7.44 16.41
N ASP A 59 9.87 -6.40 16.55
CA ASP A 59 9.47 -5.01 16.29
C ASP A 59 9.39 -4.78 14.77
N VAL A 60 8.20 -4.47 14.28
CA VAL A 60 7.93 -4.22 12.87
C VAL A 60 7.30 -2.83 12.74
N PRO A 61 7.95 -1.88 12.06
CA PRO A 61 7.36 -0.61 11.70
C PRO A 61 6.12 -0.82 10.81
N LEU A 62 5.01 -0.14 11.13
CA LEU A 62 3.73 -0.32 10.45
C LEU A 62 3.10 1.02 10.07
N GLY A 63 2.19 0.91 9.10
CA GLY A 63 1.22 1.94 8.79
C GLY A 63 1.66 2.87 7.68
N ILE A 64 0.64 3.35 6.96
CA ILE A 64 0.76 4.23 5.81
C ILE A 64 0.04 5.53 6.15
N LYS A 65 0.73 6.66 5.98
CA LYS A 65 0.17 7.98 6.26
C LYS A 65 -1.12 8.20 5.46
N ASN A 66 -2.19 8.58 6.17
CA ASN A 66 -3.53 8.82 5.64
C ASN A 66 -4.21 7.62 4.95
N PHE A 67 -3.74 6.40 5.19
CA PHE A 67 -4.40 5.21 4.64
C PHE A 67 -5.79 5.01 5.23
N LYS A 68 -6.75 4.70 4.36
CA LYS A 68 -8.11 4.34 4.72
C LYS A 68 -8.45 3.03 4.02
N LEU A 69 -8.91 2.07 4.79
CA LEU A 69 -9.39 0.80 4.26
C LEU A 69 -10.80 1.00 3.66
N ASP A 70 -11.00 0.58 2.42
CA ASP A 70 -12.32 0.66 1.79
C ASP A 70 -13.26 -0.45 2.31
N GLU A 71 -14.57 -0.18 2.29
CA GLU A 71 -15.57 -1.07 2.87
C GLU A 71 -15.68 -2.42 2.13
N ASP A 72 -15.37 -2.51 0.83
CA ASP A 72 -15.41 -3.79 0.11
C ASP A 72 -14.25 -4.69 0.51
N THR A 73 -13.05 -4.12 0.59
CA THR A 73 -11.86 -4.82 1.10
C THR A 73 -12.03 -5.21 2.56
N LYS A 74 -12.63 -4.34 3.39
CA LYS A 74 -12.94 -4.67 4.79
C LYS A 74 -13.85 -5.88 4.91
N ARG A 75 -14.95 -5.94 4.15
CA ARG A 75 -15.85 -7.11 4.11
C ARG A 75 -15.13 -8.37 3.65
N TYR A 76 -14.30 -8.26 2.61
CA TYR A 76 -13.48 -9.36 2.12
C TYR A 76 -12.53 -9.89 3.20
N LEU A 77 -11.83 -9.01 3.90
CA LEU A 77 -10.91 -9.37 4.97
C LEU A 77 -11.61 -10.02 6.16
N HIS A 78 -12.80 -9.55 6.56
CA HIS A 78 -13.61 -10.19 7.59
C HIS A 78 -13.98 -11.63 7.24
N GLY A 79 -14.36 -11.88 5.98
CA GLY A 79 -14.71 -13.23 5.52
C GLY A 79 -13.49 -14.14 5.40
N ARG A 80 -12.34 -13.63 4.94
CA ARG A 80 -11.13 -14.43 4.71
C ARG A 80 -10.32 -14.69 5.98
N TYR A 81 -10.30 -13.74 6.91
CA TYR A 81 -9.49 -13.79 8.12
C TYR A 81 -10.38 -13.53 9.35
N PRO A 82 -11.19 -14.53 9.76
CA PRO A 82 -12.12 -14.36 10.87
C PRO A 82 -11.40 -14.11 12.20
N GLY A 83 -11.97 -13.20 13.00
CA GLY A 83 -11.44 -12.83 14.32
C GLY A 83 -10.30 -11.82 14.31
N ILE A 84 -10.10 -11.09 13.20
CA ILE A 84 -9.22 -9.92 13.14
C ILE A 84 -10.01 -8.68 13.54
N THR A 85 -9.48 -7.92 14.49
CA THR A 85 -10.03 -6.63 14.90
C THR A 85 -9.41 -5.53 14.05
N PHE A 86 -10.24 -4.85 13.26
CA PHE A 86 -9.85 -3.81 12.31
C PHE A 86 -9.86 -2.40 12.93
N HIS A 87 -9.89 -2.28 14.25
CA HIS A 87 -10.04 -0.99 14.92
C HIS A 87 -8.72 -0.25 15.19
N ASP A 88 -7.57 -0.92 15.05
CA ASP A 88 -6.26 -0.39 15.51
C ASP A 88 -5.18 -0.23 14.43
N PHE A 89 -5.48 -0.44 13.14
CA PHE A 89 -4.49 -0.21 12.06
C PHE A 89 -4.23 1.28 11.77
N GLU A 90 -5.00 2.19 12.38
CA GLU A 90 -4.95 3.64 12.12
C GLU A 90 -3.76 4.35 12.79
N ARG A 91 -2.89 3.65 13.54
CA ARG A 91 -1.91 4.31 14.43
C ARG A 91 -0.48 4.40 13.90
N GLY A 92 -0.20 3.85 12.72
CA GLY A 92 1.13 3.89 12.12
C GLY A 92 1.21 4.83 10.92
N ASP A 93 2.24 5.67 10.87
CA ASP A 93 2.53 6.53 9.71
C ASP A 93 3.95 6.28 9.16
N PHE A 94 4.50 5.08 9.40
CA PHE A 94 5.88 4.76 9.04
C PHE A 94 6.16 4.97 7.55
N ILE A 95 5.27 4.47 6.68
CA ILE A 95 5.29 4.73 5.24
C ILE A 95 4.64 6.09 4.99
N LYS A 96 5.42 7.07 4.53
CA LYS A 96 4.96 8.45 4.28
C LYS A 96 4.21 8.59 2.95
N MET A 97 4.54 7.75 1.98
CA MET A 97 3.84 7.66 0.71
C MET A 97 3.83 6.21 0.24
N PHE A 98 2.66 5.72 -0.15
CA PHE A 98 2.49 4.44 -0.81
C PHE A 98 1.77 4.65 -2.14
N ALA A 99 2.41 4.30 -3.24
CA ALA A 99 1.91 4.58 -4.59
C ALA A 99 2.03 3.35 -5.48
N VAL A 100 1.01 3.08 -6.28
CA VAL A 100 1.10 2.11 -7.38
C VAL A 100 1.73 2.78 -8.60
N MET A 101 2.59 2.05 -9.31
CA MET A 101 3.32 2.50 -10.49
C MET A 101 3.24 1.48 -11.62
N GLY A 102 3.81 1.84 -12.78
CA GLY A 102 3.94 0.98 -13.96
C GLY A 102 2.86 1.23 -15.01
N SER A 103 2.67 0.25 -15.91
CA SER A 103 1.61 0.28 -16.93
C SER A 103 0.20 0.31 -16.33
N VAL A 104 0.12 0.01 -15.04
CA VAL A 104 -1.04 -0.05 -14.18
C VAL A 104 -1.62 1.36 -13.99
N GLY A 105 -2.71 1.66 -14.71
CA GLY A 105 -3.31 3.00 -14.77
C GLY A 105 -3.07 3.76 -16.09
N THR A 106 -2.33 3.15 -17.03
CA THR A 106 -2.15 3.67 -18.39
C THR A 106 -2.99 2.87 -19.40
N VAL A 107 -3.06 3.35 -20.65
CA VAL A 107 -3.73 2.65 -21.76
C VAL A 107 -3.08 1.27 -22.04
N ALA A 108 -1.83 1.05 -21.60
CA ALA A 108 -1.07 -0.17 -21.83
C ALA A 108 -1.29 -1.27 -20.78
N TYR A 109 -2.22 -1.11 -19.82
CA TYR A 109 -2.50 -2.16 -18.85
C TYR A 109 -3.08 -3.41 -19.53
N ASN A 110 -2.48 -4.56 -19.27
CA ASN A 110 -3.03 -5.87 -19.60
C ASN A 110 -3.08 -6.75 -18.34
N LYS A 111 -3.89 -7.82 -18.37
CA LYS A 111 -4.09 -8.71 -17.21
C LYS A 111 -2.84 -9.46 -16.74
N LYS A 112 -1.73 -9.40 -17.49
CA LYS A 112 -0.44 -10.03 -17.18
C LYS A 112 0.63 -9.02 -16.79
N SER A 113 0.26 -7.76 -16.60
CA SER A 113 1.21 -6.72 -16.21
C SER A 113 1.58 -6.88 -14.75
N ASP A 114 2.87 -6.73 -14.46
CA ASP A 114 3.40 -6.68 -13.10
C ASP A 114 2.76 -5.51 -12.33
N LEU A 115 2.66 -5.65 -11.01
CA LEU A 115 2.18 -4.60 -10.11
C LEU A 115 3.34 -4.06 -9.29
N ASP A 116 3.77 -2.85 -9.64
CA ASP A 116 4.84 -2.15 -8.94
C ASP A 116 4.28 -1.14 -7.94
N TYR A 117 4.87 -1.11 -6.74
CA TYR A 117 4.54 -0.14 -5.70
C TYR A 117 5.81 0.55 -5.21
N TRP A 118 5.67 1.83 -4.86
CA TRP A 118 6.65 2.58 -4.10
C TRP A 118 6.19 2.76 -2.66
N ALA A 119 7.03 2.36 -1.72
CA ALA A 119 6.88 2.62 -0.30
C ALA A 119 7.99 3.59 0.15
N CYS A 120 7.64 4.85 0.33
CA CYS A 120 8.56 5.88 0.78
C CYS A 120 8.54 5.97 2.31
N ILE A 121 9.71 5.84 2.93
CA ILE A 121 9.90 5.83 4.39
C ILE A 121 10.96 6.87 4.79
N HIS A 122 11.04 7.21 6.08
CA HIS A 122 12.23 7.86 6.64
C HIS A 122 13.08 6.82 7.35
N ARG A 123 14.19 6.39 6.75
CA ARG A 123 15.02 5.31 7.29
C ARG A 123 15.63 5.66 8.65
N ASN A 124 15.93 6.93 8.89
CA ASN A 124 16.60 7.41 10.10
C ASN A 124 15.71 7.42 11.36
N THR A 125 14.42 7.06 11.23
CA THR A 125 13.48 7.01 12.36
C THR A 125 13.42 5.66 13.06
N ILE A 126 14.14 4.64 12.56
CA ILE A 126 14.04 3.25 13.04
C ILE A 126 15.39 2.56 13.18
N SER A 127 15.44 1.55 14.04
CA SER A 127 16.63 0.71 14.23
C SER A 127 16.93 -0.14 12.97
N LYS A 128 18.16 -0.66 12.87
CA LYS A 128 18.54 -1.59 11.79
C LYS A 128 17.69 -2.86 11.83
N GLU A 129 17.45 -3.40 13.03
CA GLU A 129 16.64 -4.61 13.21
C GLU A 129 15.19 -4.39 12.77
N ALA A 130 14.56 -3.29 13.19
CA ALA A 130 13.20 -2.94 12.78
C ALA A 130 13.10 -2.77 11.25
N PHE A 131 14.14 -2.22 10.62
CA PHE A 131 14.19 -2.11 9.16
C PHE A 131 14.31 -3.46 8.46
N GLU A 132 15.15 -4.38 8.97
CA GLU A 132 15.22 -5.75 8.43
C GLU A 132 13.88 -6.48 8.58
N ASN A 133 13.20 -6.31 9.71
CA ASN A 133 11.86 -6.87 9.93
C ASN A 133 10.83 -6.29 8.95
N PHE A 134 10.88 -4.98 8.69
CA PHE A 134 10.03 -4.35 7.67
C PHE A 134 10.31 -4.89 6.26
N LYS A 135 11.58 -5.02 5.86
CA LYS A 135 11.94 -5.64 4.57
C LYS A 135 11.42 -7.06 4.45
N LYS A 136 11.58 -7.88 5.50
CA LYS A 136 11.05 -9.24 5.54
C LYS A 136 9.53 -9.26 5.39
N LYS A 137 8.82 -8.36 6.08
CA LYS A 137 7.37 -8.19 5.93
C LYS A 137 6.99 -7.83 4.50
N VAL A 138 7.68 -6.88 3.88
CA VAL A 138 7.46 -6.49 2.48
C VAL A 138 7.63 -7.70 1.56
N SER A 139 8.71 -8.49 1.70
CA SER A 139 8.92 -9.70 0.89
C SER A 139 7.77 -10.70 1.01
N LEU A 140 7.32 -10.98 2.24
CA LEU A 140 6.20 -11.90 2.48
C LEU A 140 4.86 -11.39 1.90
N VAL A 141 4.64 -10.08 1.93
CA VAL A 141 3.45 -9.45 1.30
C VAL A 141 3.52 -9.56 -0.23
N GLN A 142 4.69 -9.34 -0.84
CA GLN A 142 4.89 -9.53 -2.28
C GLN A 142 4.63 -10.98 -2.70
N GLU A 143 5.17 -11.95 -1.95
CA GLU A 143 4.98 -13.38 -2.23
C GLU A 143 3.49 -13.76 -2.15
N TRP A 144 2.81 -13.33 -1.08
CA TRP A 144 1.38 -13.57 -0.92
C TRP A 144 0.58 -12.94 -2.06
N ALA A 145 0.81 -11.66 -2.37
CA ALA A 145 0.05 -10.95 -3.39
C ALA A 145 0.29 -11.53 -4.79
N SER A 146 1.54 -11.90 -5.10
CA SER A 146 1.89 -12.51 -6.38
C SER A 146 1.21 -13.85 -6.57
N LYS A 147 1.11 -14.65 -5.50
CA LYS A 147 0.41 -15.93 -5.52
C LYS A 147 -1.10 -15.76 -5.70
N GLU A 148 -1.72 -14.80 -5.03
CA GLU A 148 -3.18 -14.58 -5.12
C GLU A 148 -3.61 -13.96 -6.46
N LEU A 149 -2.72 -13.18 -7.09
CA LEU A 149 -3.01 -12.51 -8.36
C LEU A 149 -2.48 -13.24 -9.59
N GLU A 150 -1.65 -14.26 -9.41
CA GLU A 150 -0.94 -14.99 -10.48
C GLU A 150 -0.13 -14.07 -11.41
N VAL A 151 0.35 -12.93 -10.88
CA VAL A 151 1.26 -11.98 -11.56
C VAL A 151 2.31 -11.47 -10.56
N PRO A 152 3.52 -11.10 -11.00
CA PRO A 152 4.51 -10.50 -10.12
C PRO A 152 4.03 -9.22 -9.44
N VAL A 153 4.29 -9.12 -8.13
CA VAL A 153 4.06 -7.93 -7.31
C VAL A 153 5.38 -7.49 -6.70
N HIS A 154 5.75 -6.23 -6.93
CA HIS A 154 6.98 -5.62 -6.43
C HIS A 154 6.66 -4.38 -5.60
N ILE A 155 7.32 -4.24 -4.45
CA ILE A 155 7.22 -3.12 -3.54
C ILE A 155 8.64 -2.60 -3.30
N PHE A 156 8.98 -1.50 -3.95
CA PHE A 156 10.28 -0.85 -3.80
C PHE A 156 10.26 0.08 -2.60
N ILE A 157 11.11 -0.21 -1.63
CA ILE A 157 11.30 0.61 -0.42
C ILE A 157 12.28 1.73 -0.77
N ASN A 158 11.83 2.97 -0.64
CA ASN A 158 12.63 4.16 -0.93
C ASN A 158 12.78 5.00 0.34
N ASP A 159 14.00 5.39 0.67
CA ASP A 159 14.25 6.35 1.74
C ASP A 159 14.16 7.77 1.19
N ILE A 160 13.33 8.62 1.80
CA ILE A 160 13.07 9.96 1.27
C ILE A 160 14.21 10.95 1.49
N GLU A 161 15.21 10.58 2.30
CA GLU A 161 16.45 11.34 2.48
C GLU A 161 17.54 10.93 1.49
N SER A 162 17.34 9.86 0.74
CA SER A 162 18.29 9.34 -0.25
C SER A 162 18.03 9.86 -1.67
N VAL A 163 17.38 11.03 -1.81
CA VAL A 163 17.07 11.68 -3.10
C VAL A 163 18.24 12.51 -3.60
#